data_AF-A0A9D1PQ94-F1
#
_entry.id   AF-A0A9D1PQ94-F1
#
_cell.length_a   1.000
_cell.length_b   1.000
_cell.length_c   1.000
_cell.angle_alpha   90.00
_cell.angle_beta   90.00
_cell.angle_gamma   90.00
#
_symmetry.space_group_name_H-M   'P 1'
#
loop_
_entity.id
_entity.type
_entity.pdbx_description
1 polymer ?
#
loop_
_entity_poly.entity_id
_entity_poly.type
_entity_poly.pdbx_seq_one_letter_code
_entity_poly.pdbx_strand_id
1 'polypeptide(L)'
;MKNGQLSVEKIVKCGVLAAIACVLTMFPQVPTGTGGYVHFGDSVICLAAALMGPVCGAAVGALGHSMADLFSGYAVFVPATFIIKGVLGFVLGKILYGNITKKRLIIGSAAYLLIATLGYFIAEIPLYGVQTAAVALISTPIQCVMGSVVSYIVIPIAVKFKGRLGFK
;
A
#
# COMPACT_ATOMS: atom_id res chain seq x y z
N MET A 1 -21.09 -13.37 20.05
CA MET A 1 -20.10 -12.30 19.82
C MET A 1 -18.75 -12.97 19.52
N LYS A 2 -18.15 -12.80 18.33
CA LYS A 2 -16.84 -13.38 18.01
C LYS A 2 -15.75 -12.38 18.45
N ASN A 3 -14.88 -12.80 19.36
CA ASN A 3 -13.77 -12.01 19.91
C ASN A 3 -13.00 -11.31 18.79
N GLY A 4 -12.73 -10.01 18.97
CA GLY A 4 -11.94 -9.18 18.04
C GLY A 4 -10.45 -9.52 17.99
N GLN A 5 -10.06 -10.76 18.29
CA GLN A 5 -8.68 -11.23 18.23
C GLN A 5 -8.35 -11.68 16.81
N LEU A 6 -7.25 -11.15 16.24
CA LEU A 6 -6.69 -11.69 15.00
C LEU A 6 -6.25 -13.13 15.23
N SER A 7 -6.78 -14.05 14.42
CA SER A 7 -6.26 -15.43 14.39
C SER A 7 -4.77 -15.42 14.02
N VAL A 8 -4.00 -16.33 14.60
CA VAL A 8 -2.59 -16.56 14.26
C VAL A 8 -2.41 -16.74 12.75
N GLU A 9 -3.33 -17.45 12.10
CA GLU A 9 -3.33 -17.64 10.65
C GLU A 9 -3.41 -16.31 9.88
N LYS A 10 -4.22 -15.35 10.36
CA LYS A 10 -4.30 -14.01 9.77
C LYS A 10 -3.00 -13.25 9.98
N ILE A 11 -2.41 -13.31 11.17
CA ILE A 11 -1.14 -12.64 11.46
C ILE A 11 -0.04 -13.15 10.52
N VAL A 12 0.09 -14.47 10.38
CA VAL A 12 1.07 -15.10 9.47
C VAL A 12 0.86 -14.62 8.03
N LYS A 13 -0.38 -14.60 7.53
CA LYS A 13 -0.69 -14.10 6.18
C LYS A 13 -0.33 -12.62 6.02
N CYS A 14 -0.59 -11.79 7.03
CA CYS A 14 -0.24 -10.37 6.98
C CYS A 14 1.29 -10.18 7.00
N GLY A 15 2.03 -11.03 7.73
CA GLY A 15 3.51 -11.08 7.64
C GLY A 15 4.02 -11.48 6.26
N VAL A 16 3.47 -12.54 5.66
CA VAL A 16 3.85 -12.99 4.31
C VAL A 16 3.54 -11.92 3.26
N LEU A 17 2.35 -11.30 3.32
CA LEU A 17 1.98 -10.22 2.41
C LEU A 17 2.85 -8.97 2.62
N ALA A 18 3.24 -8.65 3.86
CA ALA A 18 4.18 -7.57 4.13
C ALA A 18 5.57 -7.85 3.53
N ALA A 19 6.06 -9.10 3.62
CA ALA A 19 7.31 -9.49 2.99
C ALA A 19 7.24 -9.41 1.45
N ILE A 20 6.13 -9.85 0.85
CA ILE A 20 5.91 -9.71 -0.60
C ILE A 20 5.84 -8.23 -1.00
N ALA A 21 5.12 -7.41 -0.23
CA ALA A 21 5.07 -5.96 -0.45
C ALA A 21 6.46 -5.35 -0.40
N CYS A 22 7.27 -5.71 0.61
CA CYS A 22 8.65 -5.26 0.73
C CYS A 22 9.49 -5.63 -0.50
N VAL A 23 9.47 -6.91 -0.90
CA VAL A 23 10.25 -7.38 -2.05
C VAL A 23 9.79 -6.70 -3.35
N LEU A 24 8.48 -6.58 -3.58
CA LEU A 24 7.97 -5.92 -4.79
C LEU A 24 8.19 -4.41 -4.81
N THR A 25 8.34 -3.79 -3.65
CA THR A 25 8.76 -2.40 -3.54
C THR A 25 10.25 -2.25 -3.81
N MET A 26 11.08 -3.20 -3.36
CA MET A 26 12.52 -3.20 -3.64
C MET A 26 12.86 -3.64 -5.06
N PHE A 27 12.08 -4.52 -5.68
CA PHE A 27 12.35 -5.14 -6.97
C PHE A 27 11.05 -5.41 -7.75
N PRO A 28 10.84 -4.84 -8.96
CA PRO A 28 11.77 -4.05 -9.78
C PRO A 28 11.72 -2.54 -9.50
N GLN A 29 12.88 -1.90 -9.37
CA GLN A 29 12.99 -0.43 -9.32
C GLN A 29 12.86 0.14 -10.74
N VAL A 30 11.62 0.36 -11.19
CA VAL A 30 11.37 1.10 -12.42
C VAL A 30 11.44 2.59 -12.10
N PRO A 31 12.43 3.35 -12.59
CA PRO A 31 12.59 4.76 -12.23
C PRO A 31 11.42 5.60 -12.75
N THR A 32 10.94 6.54 -11.94
CA THR A 32 9.84 7.46 -12.28
C THR A 32 10.30 8.70 -13.03
N GLY A 33 11.60 8.83 -13.34
CA GLY A 33 12.19 10.01 -13.98
C GLY A 33 12.27 11.26 -13.08
N THR A 34 11.88 11.15 -11.81
CA THR A 34 11.78 12.25 -10.82
C THR A 34 12.63 12.00 -9.57
N GLY A 35 13.60 11.08 -9.64
CA GLY A 35 14.44 10.68 -8.51
C GLY A 35 13.85 9.57 -7.62
N GLY A 36 12.65 9.08 -7.95
CA GLY A 36 12.00 7.92 -7.31
C GLY A 36 11.87 6.70 -8.22
N TYR A 37 11.24 5.64 -7.70
CA TYR A 37 10.93 4.42 -8.44
C TYR A 37 9.48 3.97 -8.17
N VAL A 38 8.95 3.13 -9.05
CA VAL A 38 7.58 2.64 -8.95
C VAL A 38 7.47 1.61 -7.81
N HIS A 39 6.55 1.84 -6.88
CA HIS A 39 6.24 0.90 -5.81
C HIS A 39 5.21 -0.15 -6.25
N PHE A 40 5.66 -1.26 -6.83
CA PHE A 40 4.75 -2.37 -7.19
C PHE A 40 4.13 -3.04 -5.95
N GLY A 41 4.79 -2.93 -4.79
CA GLY A 41 4.27 -3.43 -3.51
C GLY A 41 2.93 -2.80 -3.09
N ASP A 42 2.55 -1.62 -3.62
CA ASP A 42 1.25 -1.01 -3.31
C ASP A 42 0.06 -1.87 -3.75
N SER A 43 0.25 -2.67 -4.81
CA SER A 43 -0.76 -3.65 -5.22
C SER A 43 -1.02 -4.71 -4.17
N VAL A 44 -0.01 -5.06 -3.38
CA VAL A 44 -0.10 -6.02 -2.27
C VAL A 44 -0.83 -5.41 -1.08
N ILE A 45 -0.66 -4.10 -0.83
CA ILE A 45 -1.46 -3.37 0.17
C ILE A 45 -2.93 -3.43 -0.21
N CYS A 46 -3.26 -3.07 -1.46
CA CYS A 46 -4.63 -3.11 -1.98
C CYS A 46 -5.22 -4.51 -1.88
N LEU A 47 -4.44 -5.53 -2.20
CA LEU A 47 -4.82 -6.94 -2.09
C LEU A 47 -5.12 -7.34 -0.63
N ALA A 48 -4.21 -7.03 0.30
CA ALA A 48 -4.38 -7.31 1.72
C ALA A 48 -5.60 -6.59 2.30
N ALA A 49 -5.77 -5.32 1.96
CA ALA A 49 -6.93 -4.51 2.31
C ALA A 49 -8.24 -5.13 1.82
N ALA A 50 -8.30 -5.53 0.54
CA ALA A 50 -9.49 -6.09 -0.08
C ALA A 50 -9.85 -7.49 0.45
N LEU A 51 -8.85 -8.34 0.74
CA LEU A 51 -9.07 -9.73 1.16
C LEU A 51 -9.13 -9.94 2.67
N MET A 52 -8.43 -9.13 3.46
CA MET A 52 -8.25 -9.36 4.90
C MET A 52 -8.78 -8.22 5.76
N GLY A 53 -9.11 -7.07 5.17
CA GLY A 53 -9.73 -5.94 5.82
C GLY A 53 -8.74 -4.88 6.30
N PRO A 54 -9.26 -3.85 6.99
CA PRO A 54 -8.52 -2.62 7.27
C PRO A 54 -7.29 -2.81 8.17
N VAL A 55 -7.38 -3.63 9.21
CA VAL A 55 -6.26 -3.82 10.15
C VAL A 55 -5.08 -4.53 9.48
N CYS A 56 -5.34 -5.55 8.66
CA CYS A 56 -4.29 -6.24 7.92
C CYS A 56 -3.78 -5.44 6.73
N GLY A 57 -4.63 -4.69 6.03
CA GLY A 57 -4.19 -3.73 5.03
C GLY A 57 -3.21 -2.71 5.63
N ALA A 58 -3.53 -2.17 6.81
CA ALA A 58 -2.66 -1.25 7.53
C ALA A 58 -1.30 -1.89 7.90
N ALA A 59 -1.31 -3.08 8.48
CA ALA A 59 -0.10 -3.78 8.87
C ALA A 59 0.81 -4.10 7.66
N VAL A 60 0.22 -4.59 6.56
CA VAL A 60 0.95 -4.90 5.32
C VAL A 60 1.55 -3.65 4.70
N GLY A 61 0.78 -2.56 4.63
CA GLY A 61 1.25 -1.29 4.10
C GLY A 61 2.37 -0.67 4.95
N ALA A 62 2.13 -0.54 6.25
CA ALA A 62 3.09 0.05 7.17
C ALA A 62 4.39 -0.72 7.21
N LEU A 63 4.35 -2.04 7.45
CA LEU A 63 5.55 -2.85 7.61
C LEU A 63 6.25 -3.12 6.28
N GLY A 64 5.52 -3.50 5.23
CA GLY A 64 6.13 -3.88 3.96
C GLY A 64 6.93 -2.75 3.33
N HIS A 65 6.35 -1.55 3.23
CA HIS A 65 7.03 -0.43 2.56
C HIS A 65 8.10 0.22 3.43
N SER A 66 7.86 0.35 4.74
CA SER A 66 8.89 0.90 5.64
C SER A 66 10.13 -0.01 5.72
N MET A 67 9.95 -1.34 5.63
CA MET A 67 11.08 -2.27 5.51
C MET A 67 11.79 -2.14 4.16
N ALA A 68 11.06 -1.90 3.07
CA ALA A 68 11.68 -1.65 1.77
C ALA A 68 12.55 -0.38 1.79
N ASP A 69 12.07 0.70 2.40
CA ASP A 69 12.85 1.93 2.58
C ASP A 69 14.10 1.69 3.42
N LEU A 70 13.96 0.94 4.52
CA LEU A 70 15.08 0.58 5.40
C LEU A 70 16.16 -0.20 4.64
N PHE A 71 15.78 -1.23 3.89
CA PHE A 71 16.72 -2.08 3.17
C PHE A 71 17.28 -1.44 1.90
N SER A 72 16.59 -0.47 1.31
CA SER A 72 17.02 0.24 0.10
C SER A 72 17.87 1.49 0.40
N GLY A 73 18.19 1.76 1.68
CA GLY A 73 19.02 2.89 2.09
C GLY A 73 18.28 4.21 2.29
N TYR A 74 16.94 4.21 2.23
CA TYR A 74 16.07 5.37 2.42
C TYR A 74 15.56 5.48 3.87
N ALA A 75 16.41 5.18 4.84
CA ALA A 75 16.03 5.04 6.25
C ALA A 75 15.31 6.27 6.84
N VAL A 76 15.60 7.48 6.35
CA VAL A 76 14.94 8.73 6.78
C VAL A 76 13.44 8.73 6.49
N PHE A 77 12.99 8.01 5.46
CA PHE A 77 11.58 7.92 5.07
C PHE A 77 10.80 6.86 5.85
N VAL A 78 11.48 5.95 6.56
CA VAL A 78 10.85 4.83 7.28
C VAL A 78 9.70 5.26 8.18
N PRO A 79 9.82 6.30 9.05
CA PRO A 79 8.71 6.71 9.90
C PRO A 79 7.53 7.29 9.12
N ALA A 80 7.81 8.07 8.08
CA ALA A 80 6.79 8.67 7.24
C ALA A 80 6.05 7.60 6.44
N THR A 81 6.78 6.74 5.73
CA THR A 81 6.22 5.63 4.95
C THR A 81 5.39 4.69 5.82
N PHE A 82 5.86 4.36 7.03
CA PHE A 82 5.11 3.52 7.97
C PHE A 82 3.71 4.11 8.24
N ILE A 83 3.64 5.41 8.52
CA ILE A 83 2.37 6.10 8.81
C ILE A 83 1.52 6.20 7.53
N ILE A 84 2.08 6.72 6.43
CA ILE A 84 1.36 6.97 5.18
C ILE A 84 0.79 5.68 4.61
N LYS A 85 1.62 4.64 4.47
CA LYS A 85 1.20 3.35 3.89
C LYS A 85 0.32 2.56 4.86
N GLY A 86 0.49 2.73 6.17
CA GLY A 86 -0.41 2.18 7.17
C GLY A 86 -1.82 2.78 7.08
N VAL A 87 -1.92 4.11 7.02
CA VAL A 87 -3.20 4.83 6.83
C VAL A 87 -3.84 4.45 5.50
N LEU A 88 -3.05 4.40 4.43
CA LEU A 88 -3.51 3.96 3.10
C LEU A 88 -4.14 2.57 3.16
N GLY A 89 -3.43 1.58 3.70
CA GLY A 89 -3.92 0.22 3.81
C GLY A 89 -5.18 0.10 4.67
N PHE A 90 -5.27 0.88 5.75
CA PHE A 90 -6.47 0.95 6.58
C PHE A 90 -7.68 1.46 5.81
N VAL A 91 -7.53 2.62 5.13
CA VAL A 91 -8.60 3.28 4.39
C VAL A 91 -9.06 2.42 3.22
N LEU A 92 -8.13 1.85 2.44
CA LEU A 92 -8.46 0.92 1.37
C LEU A 92 -9.21 -0.30 1.90
N GLY A 93 -8.84 -0.83 3.06
CA GLY A 93 -9.55 -1.95 3.67
C GLY A 93 -10.97 -1.58 4.10
N LYS A 94 -11.20 -0.35 4.57
CA LYS A 94 -12.56 0.13 4.85
C LYS A 94 -13.41 0.26 3.59
N ILE A 95 -12.81 0.65 2.46
CA ILE A 95 -13.51 0.88 1.19
C ILE A 95 -13.80 -0.44 0.47
N LEU A 96 -12.83 -1.34 0.39
CA LEU A 96 -12.84 -2.50 -0.51
C LEU A 96 -13.27 -3.80 0.18
N TYR A 97 -13.05 -3.96 1.49
CA TYR A 97 -13.29 -5.23 2.16
C TYR A 97 -14.79 -5.61 2.18
N GLY A 98 -15.05 -6.90 1.91
CA GLY A 98 -16.39 -7.50 1.98
C GLY A 98 -17.29 -7.25 0.75
N ASN A 99 -17.04 -6.19 -0.03
CA ASN A 99 -17.78 -5.96 -1.28
C ASN A 99 -16.95 -5.08 -2.23
N ILE A 100 -16.49 -5.68 -3.33
CA ILE A 100 -15.63 -5.02 -4.33
C ILE A 100 -16.49 -4.71 -5.55
N THR A 101 -16.66 -3.42 -5.83
CA THR A 101 -17.42 -2.92 -6.99
C THR A 101 -16.59 -1.90 -7.76
N LYS A 102 -16.91 -1.65 -9.03
CA LYS A 102 -16.25 -0.61 -9.84
C LYS A 102 -16.25 0.75 -9.13
N LYS A 103 -17.37 1.13 -8.51
CA LYS A 103 -17.49 2.38 -7.74
C LYS A 103 -16.51 2.43 -6.56
N ARG A 104 -16.41 1.35 -5.79
CA ARG A 104 -15.49 1.28 -4.63
C ARG A 104 -14.03 1.24 -5.06
N LEU A 105 -13.71 0.63 -6.21
CA LEU A 105 -12.38 0.67 -6.81
C LEU A 105 -11.99 2.10 -7.19
N ILE A 106 -12.90 2.86 -7.83
CA ILE A 106 -12.66 4.28 -8.17
C ILE A 106 -12.44 5.11 -6.91
N ILE A 107 -13.30 4.96 -5.89
CA ILE A 107 -13.17 5.67 -4.61
C ILE A 107 -11.86 5.29 -3.91
N GLY A 108 -11.50 4.00 -3.93
CA GLY A 108 -10.24 3.50 -3.37
C GLY A 108 -9.02 4.13 -4.05
N SER A 109 -9.02 4.20 -5.38
CA SER A 109 -7.92 4.82 -6.15
C SER A 109 -7.81 6.33 -5.90
N ALA A 110 -8.93 7.03 -5.75
CA ALA A 110 -8.94 8.44 -5.36
C ALA A 110 -8.40 8.65 -3.93
N ALA A 111 -8.81 7.80 -2.98
CA ALA A 111 -8.28 7.83 -1.62
C ALA A 111 -6.77 7.51 -1.60
N TYR A 112 -6.33 6.54 -2.41
CA TYR A 112 -4.93 6.22 -2.56
C TYR A 112 -4.13 7.43 -3.07
N LEU A 113 -4.58 8.03 -4.18
CA LEU A 113 -3.96 9.23 -4.73
C LEU A 113 -3.81 10.34 -3.69
N LEU A 114 -4.87 10.65 -2.95
CA LEU A 114 -4.87 11.72 -1.94
C LEU A 114 -3.93 11.40 -0.77
N ILE A 115 -4.05 10.22 -0.17
CA ILE A 115 -3.29 9.85 1.03
C ILE A 115 -1.81 9.77 0.71
N ALA A 116 -1.43 9.11 -0.38
CA ALA A 116 -0.03 8.96 -0.74
C ALA A 116 0.57 10.31 -1.14
N THR A 117 -0.08 11.05 -2.05
CA THR A 117 0.49 12.30 -2.59
C THR A 117 0.64 13.37 -1.52
N LEU A 118 -0.41 13.61 -0.73
CA LEU A 118 -0.34 14.59 0.36
C LEU A 118 0.55 14.11 1.50
N GLY A 119 0.54 12.81 1.79
CA GLY A 119 1.37 12.21 2.82
C GLY A 119 2.87 12.42 2.55
N TYR A 120 3.32 12.05 1.35
CA TYR A 120 4.73 12.22 0.96
C TYR A 120 5.11 13.69 0.84
N PHE A 121 4.25 14.54 0.25
CA PHE A 121 4.49 15.98 0.20
C PHE A 121 4.71 16.58 1.60
N ILE A 122 3.82 16.30 2.56
CA ILE A 122 3.93 16.82 3.94
C ILE A 122 5.16 16.25 4.65
N ALA A 123 5.46 14.97 4.46
CA ALA A 123 6.61 14.30 5.07
C ALA A 123 7.95 14.83 4.55
N GLU A 124 8.01 15.26 3.29
CA GLU A 124 9.23 15.77 2.66
C GLU A 124 9.54 17.23 2.99
N ILE A 125 8.52 18.05 3.33
CA ILE A 125 8.72 19.46 3.72
C ILE A 125 9.80 19.66 4.79
N PRO A 126 9.78 18.97 5.94
CA PRO A 126 10.81 19.16 6.98
C PRO A 126 12.19 18.66 6.58
N LEU A 127 12.30 17.78 5.56
CA LEU A 127 13.55 17.18 5.12
C LEU A 127 14.24 18.00 4.01
N TYR A 128 13.45 18.51 3.07
CA TYR A 128 13.98 19.09 1.82
C TYR A 128 13.46 20.50 1.50
N GLY A 129 12.56 21.04 2.32
CA GLY A 129 11.86 22.30 2.06
C GLY A 129 10.72 22.16 1.04
N VAL A 130 9.85 23.16 1.00
CA VAL A 130 8.59 23.12 0.22
C VAL A 130 8.84 22.98 -1.28
N GLN A 131 9.88 23.62 -1.81
CA GLN A 131 10.18 23.63 -3.25
C GLN A 131 10.57 22.23 -3.74
N THR A 132 11.44 21.54 -2.99
CA THR A 132 11.87 20.18 -3.31
C THR A 132 10.76 19.17 -3.06
N ALA A 133 10.02 19.31 -1.95
CA ALA A 133 8.89 18.44 -1.61
C ALA A 133 7.79 18.46 -2.68
N ALA A 134 7.64 19.56 -3.44
CA ALA A 134 6.66 19.65 -4.53
C ALA A 134 6.87 18.59 -5.63
N VAL A 135 8.07 17.99 -5.74
CA VAL A 135 8.32 16.85 -6.64
C VAL A 135 7.43 15.66 -6.29
N ALA A 136 7.12 15.44 -5.00
CA ALA A 136 6.20 14.39 -4.55
C ALA A 136 4.79 14.53 -5.14
N LEU A 137 4.37 15.75 -5.47
CA LEU A 137 3.08 16.02 -6.12
C LEU A 137 3.02 15.54 -7.58
N ILE A 138 4.17 15.21 -8.18
CA ILE A 138 4.28 14.69 -9.54
C ILE A 138 4.63 13.20 -9.52
N SER A 139 5.62 12.82 -8.71
CA SER A 139 6.14 11.45 -8.66
C SER A 139 5.13 10.48 -8.03
N THR A 140 4.40 10.88 -6.99
CA THR A 140 3.47 10.01 -6.26
C THR A 140 2.22 9.68 -7.07
N PRO A 141 1.59 10.62 -7.81
CA PRO A 141 0.48 10.28 -8.70
C PRO A 141 0.82 9.20 -9.75
N ILE A 142 2.03 9.24 -10.32
CA ILE A 142 2.50 8.22 -11.27
C ILE A 142 2.48 6.84 -10.61
N GLN A 143 3.03 6.75 -9.40
CA GLN A 143 3.03 5.51 -8.60
C GLN A 143 1.62 5.04 -8.26
N CYS A 144 0.73 5.97 -7.88
CA CYS A 144 -0.67 5.65 -7.57
C CYS A 144 -1.40 5.04 -8.76
N VAL A 145 -1.21 5.59 -9.97
CA VAL A 145 -1.80 5.06 -11.20
C VAL A 145 -1.30 3.65 -11.47
N MET A 146 0.02 3.43 -11.43
CA MET A 146 0.63 2.11 -11.67
C MET A 146 0.14 1.08 -10.65
N GLY A 147 0.18 1.42 -9.35
CA GLY A 147 -0.31 0.55 -8.29
C GLY A 147 -1.80 0.22 -8.43
N SER A 148 -2.62 1.18 -8.84
CA SER A 148 -4.06 0.99 -9.07
C SER A 148 -4.34 0.06 -10.27
N VAL A 149 -3.61 0.24 -11.38
CA VAL A 149 -3.73 -0.63 -12.57
C VAL A 149 -3.41 -2.08 -12.21
N VAL A 150 -2.29 -2.32 -11.52
CA VAL A 150 -1.92 -3.68 -11.08
C VAL A 150 -2.96 -4.24 -10.11
N SER A 151 -3.44 -3.43 -9.16
CA SER A 151 -4.48 -3.82 -8.21
C SER A 151 -5.77 -4.26 -8.90
N TYR A 152 -6.19 -3.56 -9.95
CA TYR A 152 -7.40 -3.89 -10.71
C TYR A 152 -7.32 -5.23 -11.45
N ILE A 153 -6.11 -5.70 -11.76
CA ILE A 153 -5.89 -7.02 -12.36
C ILE A 153 -5.84 -8.09 -11.26
N VAL A 154 -5.07 -7.85 -10.20
CA VAL A 154 -4.79 -8.86 -9.16
C VAL A 154 -6.00 -9.12 -8.26
N ILE A 155 -6.73 -8.07 -7.85
CA ILE A 155 -7.84 -8.21 -6.90
C ILE A 155 -8.94 -9.16 -7.41
N PRO A 156 -9.48 -9.02 -8.65
CA PRO A 156 -10.52 -9.92 -9.14
C PRO A 156 -10.06 -11.38 -9.20
N ILE A 157 -8.81 -11.62 -9.61
CA ILE A 157 -8.22 -12.96 -9.67
C ILE A 157 -8.13 -13.55 -8.25
N ALA A 158 -7.58 -12.79 -7.31
CA ALA A 158 -7.39 -13.25 -5.96
C ALA A 158 -8.73 -13.49 -5.23
N VAL A 159 -9.75 -12.65 -5.48
CA VAL A 159 -11.11 -12.85 -4.95
C VAL A 159 -11.73 -14.13 -5.52
N LYS A 160 -11.55 -14.40 -6.82
CA LYS A 160 -12.03 -15.64 -7.46
C LYS A 160 -11.39 -16.89 -6.84
N PHE A 161 -10.11 -16.81 -6.47
CA PHE A 161 -9.36 -17.93 -5.90
C PHE A 161 -9.20 -17.88 -4.37
N LYS A 162 -9.91 -16.98 -3.67
CA LYS A 162 -9.69 -16.73 -2.23
C LYS A 162 -9.77 -17.99 -1.36
N GLY A 163 -10.70 -18.90 -1.68
CA GLY A 163 -10.87 -20.16 -0.96
C GLY A 163 -9.70 -21.13 -1.13
N ARG A 164 -9.04 -21.13 -2.30
CA ARG A 164 -7.82 -21.93 -2.54
C ARG A 164 -6.58 -21.31 -1.90
N LEU A 165 -6.55 -19.98 -1.81
CA LEU A 165 -5.51 -19.21 -1.13
C LEU A 165 -5.68 -19.20 0.40
N GLY A 166 -6.71 -19.89 0.92
CA GLY A 166 -7.03 -19.96 2.34
C GLY A 166 -7.60 -18.67 2.92
N PHE A 167 -7.92 -17.64 2.13
CA PHE A 167 -8.61 -16.45 2.61
C PHE A 167 -10.11 -16.75 2.75
N LYS A 168 -10.58 -16.90 4.00
CA LYS A 168 -11.99 -17.12 4.35
C LYS A 168 -12.72 -15.79 4.57
#